data_AF-A0A1J3DLY1-F1
#
_entry.id   AF-A0A1J3DLY1-F1
#
_cell.length_a   1.000
_cell.length_b   1.000
_cell.length_c   1.000
_cell.angle_alpha   90.00
_cell.angle_beta   90.00
_cell.angle_gamma   90.00
#
_symmetry.space_group_name_H-M   'P 1'
#
loop_
_entity.id
_entity.type
_entity.pdbx_description
1 polymer ?
#
loop_
_entity_poly.entity_id
_entity_poly.type
_entity_poly.pdbx_seq_one_letter_code
_entity_poly.pdbx_strand_id
1 'polypeptide(L)'
;LRNVSLSGPIPPYIWNLEKLKTLDLSFNKLTGEVHGVRAPRYTYLTGNRLSGEVESTNFLRSDSNIDLSYNNFSWSSSCQENSNINTYRSSNLMNNLTGLLPCAGPINCTSYQRTLHINCGGDNIVITNASYTITYEADNNETTAAKNHHFRKWGISNTGEFLDDHQEPDIYFVSPSSTLSRDSSDLYKTARRSALSLVYYAFCLENGAYNVKLHFMEIEFSDEVVYSRLGRRIFDVYVQGELLLSDFNIKEEANGTLKPVIKTMNATVTDHVLEIRLYWAG
;
A
#
# COMPACT_ATOMS: atom_id res chain seq x y z
N LEU A 1 8.22 -16.19 -5.71
CA LEU A 1 8.46 -17.04 -4.53
C LEU A 1 8.14 -16.23 -3.28
N ARG A 2 6.86 -15.93 -3.07
CA ARG A 2 6.40 -15.09 -1.97
C ARG A 2 6.13 -15.91 -0.73
N ASN A 3 6.47 -15.38 0.45
CA ASN A 3 6.03 -15.98 1.72
C ASN A 3 6.32 -17.49 1.86
N VAL A 4 7.49 -17.94 1.39
CA VAL A 4 7.91 -19.35 1.50
C VAL A 4 9.10 -19.54 2.44
N SER A 5 9.33 -18.57 3.34
CA SER A 5 10.43 -18.59 4.32
C SER A 5 11.84 -18.70 3.74
N LEU A 6 12.07 -18.20 2.51
CA LEU A 6 13.44 -18.09 1.97
C LEU A 6 14.31 -17.25 2.90
N SER A 7 15.59 -17.60 3.05
CA SER A 7 16.52 -16.89 3.92
C SER A 7 17.92 -16.86 3.30
N GLY A 8 18.79 -16.03 3.87
CA GLY A 8 20.11 -15.77 3.32
C GLY A 8 20.10 -14.70 2.22
N PRO A 9 21.26 -14.47 1.56
CA PRO A 9 21.38 -13.47 0.50
C PRO A 9 20.69 -13.87 -0.80
N ILE A 10 20.27 -12.88 -1.58
CA ILE A 10 19.80 -13.08 -2.95
C ILE A 10 21.02 -13.48 -3.80
N PRO A 11 21.03 -14.67 -4.44
CA PRO A 11 22.16 -15.08 -5.26
C PRO A 11 22.44 -14.09 -6.41
N PRO A 12 23.68 -13.60 -6.59
CA PRO A 12 23.98 -12.54 -7.56
C PRO A 12 23.62 -12.87 -9.01
N TYR A 13 23.62 -14.16 -9.39
CA TYR A 13 23.29 -14.58 -10.75
C TYR A 13 21.87 -14.22 -11.17
N ILE A 14 20.93 -14.03 -10.22
CA ILE A 14 19.54 -13.67 -10.51
C ILE A 14 19.46 -12.34 -11.27
N TRP A 15 20.33 -11.39 -10.93
CA TRP A 15 20.37 -10.06 -11.55
C TRP A 15 20.88 -10.06 -12.99
N ASN A 16 21.49 -11.16 -13.44
CA ASN A 16 22.03 -11.31 -14.80
C ASN A 16 21.09 -12.10 -15.74
N LEU A 17 19.90 -12.47 -15.26
CA LEU A 17 18.92 -13.20 -16.07
C LEU A 17 18.21 -12.25 -17.03
N GLU A 18 18.73 -12.10 -18.25
CA GLU A 18 18.25 -11.12 -19.25
C GLU A 18 16.76 -11.26 -19.63
N LYS A 19 16.20 -12.47 -19.53
CA LYS A 19 14.80 -12.76 -19.86
C LYS A 19 13.85 -12.60 -18.66
N LEU A 20 14.38 -12.38 -17.46
CA LEU A 20 13.56 -12.24 -16.26
C LEU A 20 12.84 -10.89 -16.26
N LYS A 21 11.51 -10.91 -16.34
CA LYS A 21 10.67 -9.71 -16.30
C LYS A 21 10.19 -9.38 -14.89
N THR A 22 9.72 -10.40 -14.17
CA THR A 22 9.16 -10.26 -12.82
C THR A 22 9.96 -11.12 -11.85
N LEU A 23 10.51 -10.48 -10.81
CA LEU A 23 11.14 -11.12 -9.67
C LEU A 23 10.36 -10.77 -8.41
N ASP A 24 9.59 -11.73 -7.90
CA ASP A 24 8.84 -11.55 -6.67
C ASP A 24 9.42 -12.43 -5.55
N LEU A 25 10.10 -11.79 -4.61
CA LEU A 25 10.71 -12.39 -3.42
C LEU A 25 10.12 -11.80 -2.13
N SER A 26 8.93 -11.21 -2.23
CA SER A 26 8.27 -10.53 -1.12
C SER A 26 7.96 -11.45 0.06
N PHE A 27 7.97 -10.88 1.26
CA PHE A 27 7.58 -11.52 2.53
C PHE A 27 8.39 -12.77 2.87
N ASN A 28 9.71 -12.73 2.66
CA ASN A 28 10.62 -13.79 3.07
C ASN A 28 11.52 -13.31 4.23
N LYS A 29 12.59 -14.05 4.50
CA LYS A 29 13.60 -13.76 5.53
C LYS A 29 14.96 -13.49 4.89
N LEU A 30 14.98 -12.96 3.66
CA LEU A 30 16.21 -12.68 2.93
C LEU A 30 17.01 -11.57 3.62
N THR A 31 18.33 -11.67 3.57
CA THR A 31 19.27 -10.79 4.27
C THR A 31 20.37 -10.32 3.33
N GLY A 32 21.20 -9.38 3.77
CA GLY A 32 22.36 -8.93 2.99
C GLY A 32 21.99 -7.90 1.92
N GLU A 33 22.96 -7.56 1.09
CA GLU A 33 22.86 -6.42 0.18
C GLU A 33 22.28 -6.80 -1.19
N VAL A 34 21.73 -5.78 -1.86
CA VAL A 34 21.21 -5.90 -3.22
C VAL A 34 22.30 -5.46 -4.19
N HIS A 35 23.19 -6.39 -4.55
CA HIS A 35 24.26 -6.18 -5.53
C HIS A 35 23.78 -6.35 -6.99
N GLY A 36 22.60 -5.83 -7.32
CA GLY A 36 22.02 -5.98 -8.65
C GLY A 36 22.65 -5.02 -9.66
N VAL A 37 23.15 -5.54 -10.78
CA VAL A 37 23.61 -4.71 -11.90
C VAL A 37 22.41 -4.11 -12.65
N ARG A 38 21.29 -4.85 -12.72
CA ARG A 38 20.04 -4.43 -13.35
C ARG A 38 18.85 -5.13 -12.69
N ALA A 39 17.86 -4.35 -12.25
CA ALA A 39 16.59 -4.90 -11.79
C ALA A 39 15.74 -5.38 -12.99
N PRO A 40 15.06 -6.53 -12.87
CA PRO A 40 13.91 -6.88 -13.71
C PRO A 40 12.84 -5.78 -13.72
N ARG A 41 12.02 -5.74 -14.77
CA ARG A 41 10.94 -4.74 -14.96
C ARG A 41 10.01 -4.66 -13.74
N TYR A 42 9.72 -5.77 -13.08
CA TYR A 42 8.98 -5.80 -11.82
C TYR A 42 9.81 -6.55 -10.79
N THR A 43 10.18 -5.86 -9.72
CA THR A 43 11.04 -6.41 -8.67
C THR A 43 10.42 -6.13 -7.31
N TYR A 44 9.88 -7.16 -6.66
CA TYR A 44 9.26 -7.05 -5.34
C TYR A 44 10.12 -7.72 -4.28
N LEU A 45 10.77 -6.89 -3.46
CA LEU A 45 11.61 -7.33 -2.33
C LEU A 45 10.99 -6.96 -0.98
N THR A 46 9.74 -6.49 -0.97
CA THR A 46 9.08 -6.01 0.23
C THR A 46 9.04 -7.05 1.36
N GLY A 47 9.18 -6.61 2.61
CA GLY A 47 9.02 -7.48 3.78
C GLY A 47 10.13 -8.53 3.89
N ASN A 48 11.38 -8.09 3.81
CA ASN A 48 12.55 -8.91 4.04
C ASN A 48 13.45 -8.26 5.12
N ARG A 49 14.68 -8.73 5.27
CA ARG A 49 15.72 -8.16 6.14
C ARG A 49 16.93 -7.73 5.32
N LEU A 50 16.70 -7.31 4.08
CA LEU A 50 17.76 -6.82 3.20
C LEU A 50 18.33 -5.53 3.77
N SER A 51 19.62 -5.33 3.57
CA SER A 51 20.37 -4.23 4.17
C SER A 51 21.46 -3.74 3.22
N GLY A 52 22.37 -2.89 3.71
CA GLY A 52 23.39 -2.27 2.88
C GLY A 52 22.88 -1.02 2.18
N GLU A 53 23.74 -0.43 1.39
CA GLU A 53 23.49 0.84 0.73
C GLU A 53 22.79 0.64 -0.61
N VAL A 54 21.69 1.35 -0.85
CA VAL A 54 21.00 1.36 -2.15
C VAL A 54 21.59 2.48 -3.01
N GLU A 55 22.88 2.36 -3.35
CA GLU A 55 23.58 3.33 -4.22
C GLU A 55 24.07 2.66 -5.51
N SER A 56 23.13 2.20 -6.35
CA SER A 56 23.45 2.07 -7.76
C SER A 56 22.33 2.63 -8.63
N THR A 57 22.65 3.70 -9.36
CA THR A 57 21.84 4.24 -10.46
C THR A 57 21.48 3.18 -11.49
N ASN A 58 22.25 2.09 -11.55
CA ASN A 58 22.03 0.96 -12.44
C ASN A 58 20.93 0.01 -11.95
N PHE A 59 20.72 -0.11 -10.63
CA PHE A 59 19.64 -0.92 -10.06
C PHE A 59 18.31 -0.18 -10.06
N LEU A 60 18.30 1.07 -9.59
CA LEU A 60 17.10 1.91 -9.48
C LEU A 60 16.80 2.64 -10.80
N ARG A 61 16.23 1.92 -11.76
CA ARG A 61 15.94 2.45 -13.11
C ARG A 61 14.53 3.00 -13.23
N SER A 62 14.33 3.99 -14.08
CA SER A 62 13.01 4.58 -14.39
C SER A 62 12.08 3.66 -15.19
N ASP A 63 12.62 2.61 -15.83
CA ASP A 63 11.86 1.64 -16.64
C ASP A 63 11.40 0.40 -15.87
N SER A 64 11.62 0.36 -14.54
CA SER A 64 11.36 -0.80 -13.69
C SER A 64 10.55 -0.42 -12.45
N ASN A 65 9.53 -1.19 -12.08
CA ASN A 65 8.82 -1.04 -10.81
C ASN A 65 9.54 -1.84 -9.72
N ILE A 66 10.09 -1.15 -8.72
CA ILE A 66 10.92 -1.77 -7.69
C ILE A 66 10.34 -1.49 -6.30
N ASP A 67 9.97 -2.54 -5.58
CA ASP A 67 9.50 -2.43 -4.21
C ASP A 67 10.56 -2.90 -3.22
N LEU A 68 11.06 -1.95 -2.42
CA LEU A 68 12.05 -2.15 -1.38
C LEU A 68 11.45 -1.98 0.03
N SER A 69 10.15 -1.78 0.14
CA SER A 69 9.48 -1.46 1.41
C SER A 69 9.71 -2.52 2.48
N TYR A 70 9.65 -2.12 3.75
CA TYR A 70 9.86 -3.04 4.90
C TYR A 70 11.17 -3.85 4.78
N ASN A 71 12.29 -3.13 4.71
CA ASN A 71 13.66 -3.65 4.72
C ASN A 71 14.53 -2.74 5.61
N ASN A 72 15.84 -2.97 5.63
CA ASN A 72 16.79 -2.34 6.55
C ASN A 72 17.98 -1.70 5.80
N PHE A 73 17.69 -0.99 4.71
CA PHE A 73 18.68 -0.34 3.86
C PHE A 73 19.24 0.95 4.47
N SER A 74 20.45 1.30 4.05
CA SER A 74 21.02 2.64 4.22
C SER A 74 20.77 3.44 2.95
N TRP A 75 20.35 4.70 3.09
CA TRP A 75 19.97 5.55 1.98
C TRP A 75 20.88 6.77 1.90
N SER A 76 21.29 7.10 0.68
CA SER A 76 22.03 8.31 0.36
C SER A 76 21.25 9.56 0.77
N SER A 77 21.95 10.61 1.20
CA SER A 77 21.35 11.94 1.33
C SER A 77 20.87 12.51 0.00
N SER A 78 21.33 11.95 -1.13
CA SER A 78 20.92 12.32 -2.48
C SER A 78 19.66 11.60 -2.97
N CYS A 79 19.11 10.63 -2.21
CA CYS A 79 17.94 9.88 -2.65
C CYS A 79 16.75 10.79 -2.90
N GLN A 80 16.00 10.50 -3.97
CA GLN A 80 14.78 11.20 -4.35
C GLN A 80 13.65 10.20 -4.51
N GLU A 81 12.42 10.61 -4.16
CA GLU A 81 11.24 9.83 -4.47
C GLU A 81 11.10 9.63 -5.99
N ASN A 82 10.64 8.44 -6.38
CA ASN A 82 10.42 8.07 -7.77
C ASN A 82 9.01 7.49 -7.92
N SER A 83 8.41 7.68 -9.10
CA SER A 83 7.04 7.23 -9.36
C SER A 83 6.88 5.70 -9.47
N ASN A 84 7.99 4.98 -9.54
CA ASN A 84 8.10 3.55 -9.82
C ASN A 84 8.99 2.83 -8.80
N ILE A 85 9.33 3.47 -7.67
CA ILE A 85 10.12 2.87 -6.60
C ILE A 85 9.39 3.07 -5.27
N ASN A 86 9.14 1.97 -4.56
CA ASN A 86 8.57 1.98 -3.24
C ASN A 86 9.67 1.81 -2.18
N THR A 87 9.91 2.87 -1.41
CA THR A 87 10.94 2.97 -0.37
C THR A 87 10.34 3.04 1.04
N TYR A 88 9.02 2.88 1.17
CA TYR A 88 8.31 3.00 2.44
C TYR A 88 8.88 2.05 3.51
N ARG A 89 9.25 2.57 4.69
CA ARG A 89 9.88 1.79 5.78
C ARG A 89 11.02 0.88 5.34
N SER A 90 11.80 1.32 4.36
CA SER A 90 12.93 0.54 3.84
C SER A 90 14.26 0.90 4.52
N SER A 91 14.26 1.89 5.41
CA SER A 91 15.47 2.40 6.06
C SER A 91 15.79 1.67 7.37
N ASN A 92 17.08 1.54 7.67
CA ASN A 92 17.59 1.11 8.97
C ASN A 92 17.47 2.17 10.09
N LEU A 93 17.08 3.40 9.77
CA LEU A 93 16.85 4.45 10.76
C LEU A 93 15.55 4.16 11.53
N MET A 94 15.68 3.60 12.73
CA MET A 94 14.52 3.29 13.57
C MET A 94 13.86 4.55 14.14
N ASN A 95 12.52 4.54 14.18
CA ASN A 95 11.68 5.49 14.94
C ASN A 95 11.80 6.97 14.56
N ASN A 96 12.26 7.27 13.34
CA ASN A 96 12.22 8.63 12.79
C ASN A 96 11.31 8.65 11.56
N LEU A 97 10.56 9.75 11.38
CA LEU A 97 9.80 10.00 10.14
C LEU A 97 10.70 9.99 8.89
N THR A 98 11.98 10.33 9.03
CA THR A 98 12.98 10.12 7.96
C THR A 98 13.15 8.65 7.61
N GLY A 99 13.09 7.73 8.58
CA GLY A 99 13.14 6.29 8.32
C GLY A 99 11.86 5.72 7.70
N LEU A 100 10.72 6.39 7.92
CA LEU A 100 9.44 6.05 7.28
C LEU A 100 9.52 6.25 5.76
N LEU A 101 10.14 7.34 5.33
CA LEU A 101 10.26 7.76 3.93
C LEU A 101 11.68 8.30 3.65
N PRO A 102 12.66 7.41 3.43
CA PRO A 102 14.08 7.80 3.36
C PRO A 102 14.41 8.76 2.21
N CYS A 103 13.62 8.75 1.14
CA CYS A 103 13.86 9.54 -0.07
C CYS A 103 12.94 10.76 -0.21
N ALA A 104 12.02 10.98 0.73
CA ALA A 104 11.12 12.14 0.77
C ALA A 104 11.76 13.38 1.43
N GLY A 105 12.99 13.25 1.93
CA GLY A 105 13.64 14.26 2.75
C GLY A 105 13.11 14.30 4.19
N PRO A 106 13.57 15.26 5.01
CA PRO A 106 13.16 15.38 6.40
C PRO A 106 11.69 15.83 6.50
N ILE A 107 10.85 14.99 7.09
CA ILE A 107 9.45 15.30 7.38
C ILE A 107 9.38 16.03 8.73
N ASN A 108 9.02 17.31 8.68
CA ASN A 108 8.89 18.15 9.88
C ASN A 108 7.42 18.40 10.20
N CYS A 109 6.96 17.86 11.32
CA CYS A 109 5.62 18.10 11.84
C CYS A 109 5.52 19.49 12.46
N THR A 110 4.83 20.42 11.80
CA THR A 110 4.52 21.75 12.35
C THR A 110 3.29 21.78 13.25
N SER A 111 2.41 20.77 13.10
CA SER A 111 1.19 20.62 13.91
C SER A 111 0.83 19.14 13.98
N TYR A 112 0.24 18.72 15.09
CA TYR A 112 -0.24 17.36 15.30
C TYR A 112 -1.76 17.29 15.14
N GLN A 113 -2.26 16.20 14.56
CA GLN A 113 -3.69 16.00 14.31
C GLN A 113 -4.30 14.93 15.21
N ARG A 114 -5.56 15.14 15.57
CA ARG A 114 -6.40 14.16 16.30
C ARG A 114 -7.37 13.40 15.40
N THR A 115 -7.53 13.84 14.16
CA THR A 115 -8.49 13.27 13.21
C THR A 115 -7.92 13.30 11.80
N LEU A 116 -8.22 12.26 11.03
CA LEU A 116 -7.88 12.14 9.63
C LEU A 116 -9.00 11.37 8.93
N HIS A 117 -9.41 11.83 7.75
CA HIS A 117 -10.44 11.19 6.94
C HIS A 117 -9.96 11.19 5.49
N ILE A 118 -9.89 10.01 4.87
CA ILE A 118 -9.36 9.81 3.52
C ILE A 118 -10.46 9.20 2.66
N ASN A 119 -10.69 9.78 1.47
CA ASN A 119 -11.57 9.20 0.47
C ASN A 119 -10.74 8.31 -0.47
N CYS A 120 -10.51 7.07 -0.04
CA CYS A 120 -9.63 6.12 -0.71
C CYS A 120 -10.02 5.92 -2.19
N GLY A 121 -9.14 6.31 -3.11
CA GLY A 121 -9.39 6.22 -4.55
C GLY A 121 -10.26 7.32 -5.17
N GLY A 122 -10.63 8.35 -4.41
CA GLY A 122 -11.56 9.40 -4.86
C GLY A 122 -11.09 10.82 -4.59
N ASP A 123 -11.91 11.79 -5.02
CA ASP A 123 -11.65 13.22 -4.85
C ASP A 123 -11.96 13.71 -3.42
N ASN A 124 -11.65 14.98 -3.14
CA ASN A 124 -12.04 15.62 -1.90
C ASN A 124 -13.57 15.69 -1.81
N ILE A 125 -14.14 15.16 -0.73
CA ILE A 125 -15.59 15.18 -0.51
C ILE A 125 -15.92 15.72 0.86
N VAL A 126 -17.08 16.37 0.96
CA VAL A 126 -17.62 16.90 2.21
C VAL A 126 -18.95 16.21 2.48
N ILE A 127 -19.01 15.49 3.60
CA ILE A 127 -20.21 14.79 4.04
C ILE A 127 -20.78 15.52 5.24
N THR A 128 -21.98 16.09 5.06
CA THR A 128 -22.71 16.79 6.11
C THR A 128 -23.80 15.87 6.67
N ASN A 129 -23.68 15.55 7.95
CA ASN A 129 -24.73 14.90 8.72
C ASN A 129 -25.54 15.97 9.49
N ALA A 130 -26.65 15.57 10.10
CA ALA A 130 -27.54 16.47 10.84
C ALA A 130 -26.85 17.29 11.94
N SER A 131 -25.70 16.83 12.46
CA SER A 131 -25.02 17.44 13.61
C SER A 131 -23.56 17.84 13.35
N TYR A 132 -22.97 17.45 12.23
CA TYR A 132 -21.56 17.71 11.94
C TYR A 132 -21.23 17.56 10.46
N THR A 133 -20.14 18.19 10.03
CA THR A 133 -19.59 18.08 8.68
C THR A 133 -18.19 17.48 8.76
N ILE A 134 -17.93 16.45 7.93
CA ILE A 134 -16.61 15.83 7.78
C ILE A 134 -16.10 16.08 6.37
N THR A 135 -14.86 16.56 6.27
CA THR A 135 -14.12 16.64 5.01
C THR A 135 -13.20 15.44 4.90
N TYR A 136 -13.31 14.70 3.80
CA TYR A 136 -12.40 13.62 3.45
C TYR A 136 -11.39 14.14 2.42
N GLU A 137 -10.11 13.90 2.69
CA GLU A 137 -9.01 14.26 1.80
C GLU A 137 -8.97 13.30 0.60
N ALA A 138 -8.66 13.84 -0.58
CA ALA A 138 -8.57 13.08 -1.82
C ALA A 138 -7.44 12.05 -1.79
N ASP A 139 -7.71 10.90 -2.37
CA ASP A 139 -6.73 9.86 -2.70
C ASP A 139 -6.88 9.48 -4.17
N ASN A 140 -6.64 10.44 -5.06
CA ASN A 140 -6.82 10.29 -6.51
C ASN A 140 -5.49 10.33 -7.29
N ASN A 141 -4.35 10.31 -6.59
CA ASN A 141 -3.03 10.37 -7.20
C ASN A 141 -2.66 9.06 -7.91
N GLU A 142 -2.26 9.17 -9.17
CA GLU A 142 -1.75 8.07 -9.98
C GLU A 142 -0.73 7.22 -9.21
N THR A 143 -0.86 5.90 -9.34
CA THR A 143 -0.02 4.92 -8.67
C THR A 143 0.43 3.87 -9.68
N THR A 144 1.57 3.25 -9.38
CA THR A 144 2.15 2.18 -10.18
C THR A 144 2.31 0.94 -9.31
N ALA A 145 2.78 -0.15 -9.90
CA ALA A 145 2.93 -1.43 -9.23
C ALA A 145 3.88 -1.41 -8.02
N ALA A 146 4.77 -0.43 -7.93
CA ALA A 146 5.64 -0.20 -6.77
C ALA A 146 5.81 1.30 -6.56
N LYS A 147 4.98 1.89 -5.70
CA LYS A 147 5.05 3.33 -5.40
C LYS A 147 4.71 3.60 -3.95
N ASN A 148 5.55 4.40 -3.29
CA ASN A 148 5.09 5.20 -2.16
C ASN A 148 4.91 6.65 -2.62
N HIS A 149 3.94 7.32 -2.03
CA HIS A 149 3.85 8.77 -2.11
C HIS A 149 3.14 9.29 -0.86
N HIS A 150 3.37 10.55 -0.56
CA HIS A 150 2.77 11.17 0.61
C HIS A 150 2.21 12.55 0.31
N PHE A 151 1.21 12.90 1.10
CA PHE A 151 0.66 14.23 1.25
C PHE A 151 1.32 14.89 2.47
N ARG A 152 0.71 15.95 2.97
CA ARG A 152 1.26 16.71 4.09
C ARG A 152 1.35 15.91 5.39
N LYS A 153 0.44 14.96 5.64
CA LYS A 153 0.26 14.30 6.95
C LYS A 153 -0.10 12.82 6.88
N TRP A 154 -0.20 12.29 5.67
CA TRP A 154 -0.46 10.88 5.43
C TRP A 154 0.05 10.53 4.04
N GLY A 155 0.11 9.26 3.72
CA GLY A 155 0.49 8.77 2.41
C GLY A 155 0.09 7.32 2.22
N ILE A 156 0.50 6.78 1.08
CA ILE A 156 0.28 5.39 0.75
C ILE A 156 1.57 4.72 0.30
N SER A 157 1.60 3.40 0.48
CA SER A 157 2.59 2.50 -0.12
C SER A 157 1.83 1.38 -0.83
N ASN A 158 2.07 1.25 -2.13
CA ASN A 158 1.41 0.27 -2.99
C ASN A 158 2.42 -0.74 -3.55
N THR A 159 2.04 -2.01 -3.51
CA THR A 159 2.83 -3.14 -4.01
C THR A 159 1.96 -4.05 -4.88
N GLY A 160 2.52 -4.47 -6.01
CA GLY A 160 2.03 -5.55 -6.87
C GLY A 160 1.49 -5.06 -8.21
N GLU A 161 1.57 -5.93 -9.21
CA GLU A 161 1.01 -5.78 -10.56
C GLU A 161 -0.14 -6.78 -10.80
N PHE A 162 -1.11 -6.42 -11.65
CA PHE A 162 -2.21 -7.31 -12.05
C PHE A 162 -1.80 -8.11 -13.30
N LEU A 163 -1.30 -9.34 -13.11
CA LEU A 163 -0.71 -10.13 -14.19
C LEU A 163 -1.71 -10.65 -15.26
N ASP A 164 -3.01 -10.61 -14.97
CA ASP A 164 -4.06 -11.35 -15.68
C ASP A 164 -5.20 -10.48 -16.24
N ASP A 165 -5.16 -9.15 -16.07
CA ASP A 165 -6.26 -8.28 -16.51
C ASP A 165 -6.11 -7.74 -17.95
N HIS A 166 -4.98 -8.03 -18.60
CA HIS A 166 -4.62 -7.57 -19.95
C HIS A 166 -4.65 -6.04 -20.14
N GLN A 167 -4.62 -5.28 -19.04
CA GLN A 167 -4.69 -3.82 -19.06
C GLN A 167 -3.31 -3.22 -18.77
N GLU A 168 -2.74 -2.53 -19.75
CA GLU A 168 -1.49 -1.78 -19.58
C GLU A 168 -1.74 -0.31 -19.99
N PRO A 169 -1.52 0.68 -19.10
CA PRO A 169 -1.05 0.53 -17.72
C PRO A 169 -2.15 0.03 -16.76
N ASP A 170 -1.74 -0.70 -15.71
CA ASP A 170 -2.60 -1.08 -14.58
C ASP A 170 -3.31 0.14 -13.98
N ILE A 171 -4.59 -0.01 -13.68
CA ILE A 171 -5.38 1.01 -12.98
C ILE A 171 -5.49 0.62 -11.50
N TYR A 172 -5.11 1.53 -10.60
CA TYR A 172 -5.13 1.32 -9.13
C TYR A 172 -6.34 1.99 -8.45
N PHE A 173 -7.32 2.37 -9.25
CA PHE A 173 -8.59 2.95 -8.84
C PHE A 173 -9.73 2.17 -9.47
N VAL A 174 -10.80 1.98 -8.72
CA VAL A 174 -11.98 1.32 -9.23
C VAL A 174 -13.23 2.12 -8.88
N SER A 175 -14.12 2.19 -9.85
CA SER A 175 -15.47 2.72 -9.72
C SER A 175 -16.45 1.56 -9.91
N PRO A 176 -17.66 1.61 -9.32
CA PRO A 176 -18.63 0.54 -9.41
C PRO A 176 -19.02 0.23 -10.84
N SER A 177 -19.16 -1.05 -11.17
CA SER A 177 -19.54 -1.52 -12.51
C SER A 177 -20.97 -1.15 -12.91
N SER A 178 -21.81 -0.81 -11.92
CA SER A 178 -23.22 -0.45 -12.09
C SER A 178 -23.56 0.83 -11.34
N THR A 179 -24.65 1.48 -11.76
CA THR A 179 -25.16 2.70 -11.12
C THR A 179 -25.53 2.41 -9.66
N LEU A 180 -24.81 3.05 -8.74
CA LEU A 180 -25.15 3.05 -7.32
C LEU A 180 -26.55 3.66 -7.10
N SER A 181 -27.22 3.23 -6.03
CA SER A 181 -28.47 3.88 -5.60
C SER A 181 -28.25 5.38 -5.42
N ARG A 182 -29.25 6.21 -5.71
CA ARG A 182 -29.16 7.66 -5.50
C ARG A 182 -28.90 8.05 -4.03
N ASP A 183 -29.24 7.15 -3.10
CA ASP A 183 -29.03 7.36 -1.66
C ASP A 183 -27.66 6.90 -1.17
N SER A 184 -26.81 6.37 -2.06
CA SER A 184 -25.47 5.90 -1.70
C SER A 184 -24.58 7.09 -1.35
N SER A 185 -23.90 7.01 -0.21
CA SER A 185 -22.91 8.03 0.15
C SER A 185 -21.81 8.14 -0.92
N ASP A 186 -21.38 9.37 -1.19
CA ASP A 186 -20.28 9.67 -2.12
C ASP A 186 -18.99 8.93 -1.78
N LEU A 187 -18.80 8.55 -0.51
CA LEU A 187 -17.64 7.80 -0.03
C LEU A 187 -17.47 6.41 -0.67
N TYR A 188 -18.54 5.83 -1.20
CA TYR A 188 -18.49 4.49 -1.79
C TYR A 188 -18.51 4.49 -3.32
N LYS A 189 -18.33 5.65 -3.97
CA LYS A 189 -18.31 5.78 -5.43
C LYS A 189 -17.00 5.35 -6.06
N THR A 190 -15.93 5.30 -5.29
CA THR A 190 -14.59 4.93 -5.73
C THR A 190 -13.89 4.14 -4.64
N ALA A 191 -12.93 3.30 -5.01
CA ALA A 191 -12.02 2.67 -4.09
C ALA A 191 -10.61 2.61 -4.68
N ARG A 192 -9.60 2.67 -3.81
CA ARG A 192 -8.23 2.30 -4.19
C ARG A 192 -8.10 0.78 -4.18
N ARG A 193 -7.45 0.23 -5.20
CA ARG A 193 -7.12 -1.21 -5.29
C ARG A 193 -5.62 -1.41 -5.39
N SER A 194 -5.17 -2.60 -4.98
CA SER A 194 -3.77 -3.04 -5.04
C SER A 194 -3.72 -4.54 -5.29
N ALA A 195 -2.66 -5.00 -5.95
CA ALA A 195 -2.52 -6.41 -6.32
C ALA A 195 -1.83 -7.25 -5.25
N LEU A 196 -1.11 -6.67 -4.28
CA LEU A 196 -0.41 -7.45 -3.24
C LEU A 196 -0.48 -6.82 -1.85
N SER A 197 -0.11 -5.54 -1.71
CA SER A 197 -0.13 -4.85 -0.43
C SER A 197 -0.44 -3.38 -0.62
N LEU A 198 -1.40 -2.87 0.15
CA LEU A 198 -1.74 -1.47 0.23
C LEU A 198 -1.60 -0.99 1.67
N VAL A 199 -0.79 0.03 1.88
CA VAL A 199 -0.60 0.65 3.19
C VAL A 199 -1.11 2.06 3.11
N TYR A 200 -1.96 2.43 4.06
CA TYR A 200 -2.19 3.83 4.40
C TYR A 200 -1.44 4.13 5.69
N TYR A 201 -0.67 5.20 5.67
CA TYR A 201 0.03 5.65 6.87
C TYR A 201 -0.25 7.12 7.11
N ALA A 202 -0.59 7.45 8.34
CA ALA A 202 -0.69 8.81 8.84
C ALA A 202 0.55 9.12 9.67
N PHE A 203 1.01 10.37 9.63
CA PHE A 203 2.10 10.87 10.45
C PHE A 203 1.76 12.27 10.96
N CYS A 204 2.52 12.76 11.94
CA CYS A 204 2.13 13.97 12.69
C CYS A 204 0.77 13.83 13.40
N LEU A 205 0.48 12.65 13.95
CA LEU A 205 -0.66 12.45 14.84
C LEU A 205 -0.27 12.75 16.30
N GLU A 206 -1.20 13.25 17.10
CA GLU A 206 -0.98 13.27 18.55
C GLU A 206 -0.84 11.84 19.09
N ASN A 207 -0.02 11.62 20.12
CA ASN A 207 0.03 10.31 20.75
C ASN A 207 -1.22 10.08 21.59
N GLY A 208 -1.81 8.90 21.50
CA GLY A 208 -3.04 8.58 22.20
C GLY A 208 -3.83 7.44 21.57
N ALA A 209 -5.04 7.23 22.08
CA ALA A 209 -5.97 6.25 21.55
C ALA A 209 -6.82 6.87 20.43
N TYR A 210 -6.85 6.18 19.29
CA TYR A 210 -7.61 6.55 18.10
C TYR A 210 -8.68 5.49 17.82
N ASN A 211 -9.84 5.95 17.37
CA ASN A 211 -10.85 5.07 16.79
C ASN A 211 -10.65 5.03 15.28
N VAL A 212 -10.26 3.88 14.75
CA VAL A 212 -10.04 3.65 13.32
C VAL A 212 -11.30 3.05 12.74
N LYS A 213 -11.86 3.70 11.72
CA LYS A 213 -13.02 3.23 10.96
C LYS A 213 -12.61 2.97 9.52
N LEU A 214 -12.76 1.73 9.08
CA LEU A 214 -12.49 1.29 7.72
C LEU A 214 -13.81 1.06 7.00
N HIS A 215 -13.95 1.72 5.85
CA HIS A 215 -15.12 1.66 5.01
C HIS A 215 -14.84 0.75 3.81
N PHE A 216 -15.67 -0.27 3.62
CA PHE A 216 -15.54 -1.25 2.55
C PHE A 216 -16.85 -1.39 1.78
N MET A 217 -16.74 -1.67 0.48
CA MET A 217 -17.85 -2.10 -0.35
C MET A 217 -17.31 -2.91 -1.52
N GLU A 218 -17.92 -4.06 -1.82
CA GLU A 218 -17.60 -4.79 -3.05
C GLU A 218 -18.28 -4.09 -4.23
N ILE A 219 -17.48 -3.50 -5.11
CA ILE A 219 -17.96 -2.65 -6.21
C ILE A 219 -17.57 -3.15 -7.60
N GLU A 220 -16.68 -4.14 -7.68
CA GLU A 220 -16.12 -4.59 -8.95
C GLU A 220 -16.66 -5.95 -9.37
N PHE A 221 -16.82 -6.86 -8.41
CA PHE A 221 -17.42 -8.15 -8.67
C PHE A 221 -18.93 -8.10 -8.45
N SER A 222 -19.69 -8.50 -9.47
CA SER A 222 -21.15 -8.62 -9.37
C SER A 222 -21.56 -9.93 -8.69
N ASP A 223 -22.86 -10.04 -8.36
CA ASP A 223 -23.43 -11.29 -7.85
C ASP A 223 -23.59 -12.37 -8.93
N GLU A 224 -23.62 -11.95 -10.20
CA GLU A 224 -23.67 -12.85 -11.35
C GLU A 224 -22.28 -13.46 -11.59
N VAL A 225 -22.09 -14.68 -11.10
CA VAL A 225 -20.88 -15.46 -11.32
C VAL A 225 -20.77 -15.79 -12.81
N VAL A 226 -19.99 -15.01 -13.55
CA VAL A 226 -19.48 -15.48 -14.84
C VAL A 226 -18.40 -16.52 -14.51
N TYR A 227 -18.59 -17.77 -14.96
CA TYR A 227 -17.69 -18.92 -14.76
C TYR A 227 -16.20 -18.64 -15.10
N SER A 228 -15.89 -17.50 -15.74
CA SER A 228 -14.55 -17.04 -16.08
C SER A 228 -13.84 -16.22 -15.00
N ARG A 229 -14.49 -15.84 -13.88
CA ARG A 229 -13.86 -15.03 -12.81
C ARG A 229 -13.82 -15.80 -11.49
N LEU A 230 -12.72 -16.52 -11.25
CA LEU A 230 -12.45 -17.24 -9.99
C LEU A 230 -11.88 -16.34 -8.87
N GLY A 231 -11.93 -15.01 -9.02
CA GLY A 231 -11.33 -14.08 -8.07
C GLY A 231 -12.18 -13.90 -6.81
N ARG A 232 -11.74 -14.46 -5.67
CA ARG A 232 -12.18 -14.01 -4.35
C ARG A 232 -11.21 -12.93 -3.88
N ARG A 233 -11.72 -11.75 -3.50
CA ARG A 233 -10.94 -10.74 -2.76
C ARG A 233 -10.96 -11.10 -1.30
N ILE A 234 -9.91 -11.78 -0.89
CA ILE A 234 -9.67 -12.18 0.49
C ILE A 234 -8.36 -11.55 0.87
N PHE A 235 -8.34 -10.75 1.93
CA PHE A 235 -7.12 -10.09 2.37
C PHE A 235 -7.13 -9.92 3.88
N ASP A 236 -5.93 -9.83 4.46
CA ASP A 236 -5.77 -9.49 5.85
C ASP A 236 -5.71 -7.98 6.02
N VAL A 237 -6.17 -7.50 7.18
CA VAL A 237 -6.06 -6.10 7.60
C VAL A 237 -5.30 -6.02 8.89
N TYR A 238 -4.18 -5.30 8.87
CA TYR A 238 -3.36 -5.00 10.03
C TYR A 238 -3.48 -3.52 10.37
N VAL A 239 -3.50 -3.20 11.65
CA VAL A 239 -3.42 -1.81 12.14
C VAL A 239 -2.38 -1.75 13.23
N GLN A 240 -1.40 -0.86 13.07
CA GLN A 240 -0.20 -0.81 13.93
C GLN A 240 0.50 -2.17 14.07
N GLY A 241 0.55 -2.95 12.99
CA GLY A 241 1.15 -4.28 12.97
C GLY A 241 0.30 -5.41 13.59
N GLU A 242 -0.80 -5.10 14.27
CA GLU A 242 -1.72 -6.08 14.85
C GLU A 242 -2.74 -6.53 13.81
N LEU A 243 -2.95 -7.85 13.68
CA LEU A 243 -3.94 -8.42 12.77
C LEU A 243 -5.37 -8.14 13.29
N LEU A 244 -6.12 -7.31 12.56
CA LEU A 244 -7.51 -6.98 12.87
C LEU A 244 -8.48 -7.95 12.20
N LEU A 245 -8.34 -8.14 10.88
CA LEU A 245 -9.22 -8.98 10.08
C LEU A 245 -8.35 -9.98 9.34
N SER A 246 -8.65 -11.26 9.49
CA SER A 246 -8.00 -12.33 8.74
C SER A 246 -8.94 -12.84 7.66
N ASP A 247 -8.40 -13.17 6.49
CA ASP A 247 -9.15 -13.71 5.35
C ASP A 247 -10.42 -12.89 5.04
N PHE A 248 -10.32 -11.57 5.10
CA PHE A 248 -11.48 -10.69 5.01
C PHE A 248 -12.06 -10.66 3.59
N ASN A 249 -13.31 -11.09 3.46
CA ASN A 249 -14.08 -11.04 2.22
C ASN A 249 -15.23 -10.02 2.38
N ILE A 250 -15.12 -8.90 1.67
CA ILE A 250 -16.08 -7.79 1.75
C ILE A 250 -17.49 -8.25 1.37
N LYS A 251 -17.62 -9.05 0.30
CA LYS A 251 -18.91 -9.53 -0.21
C LYS A 251 -19.61 -10.45 0.79
N GLU A 252 -18.87 -11.36 1.40
CA GLU A 252 -19.43 -12.28 2.40
C GLU A 252 -19.88 -11.53 3.65
N GLU A 253 -19.06 -10.59 4.13
CA GLU A 253 -19.40 -9.74 5.28
C GLU A 253 -20.64 -8.87 5.01
N ALA A 254 -20.77 -8.33 3.80
CA ALA A 254 -21.91 -7.50 3.41
C ALA A 254 -23.17 -8.30 3.03
N ASN A 255 -23.05 -9.63 2.93
CA ASN A 255 -24.07 -10.51 2.35
C ASN A 255 -24.54 -10.03 0.97
N GLY A 256 -23.58 -9.77 0.07
CA GLY A 256 -23.80 -9.32 -1.31
C GLY A 256 -22.86 -8.21 -1.76
N THR A 257 -23.11 -7.66 -2.94
CA THR A 257 -22.31 -6.57 -3.53
C THR A 257 -23.01 -5.22 -3.37
N LEU A 258 -22.27 -4.12 -3.56
CA LEU A 258 -22.80 -2.74 -3.47
C LEU A 258 -23.46 -2.39 -2.13
N LYS A 259 -23.06 -3.09 -1.06
CA LYS A 259 -23.52 -2.87 0.31
C LYS A 259 -22.32 -2.43 1.17
N PRO A 260 -22.42 -1.28 1.86
CA PRO A 260 -21.33 -0.79 2.67
C PRO A 260 -21.14 -1.63 3.94
N VAL A 261 -19.88 -1.85 4.30
CA VAL A 261 -19.46 -2.49 5.54
C VAL A 261 -18.47 -1.56 6.25
N ILE A 262 -18.66 -1.36 7.55
CA ILE A 262 -17.77 -0.53 8.36
C ILE A 262 -17.15 -1.41 9.43
N LYS A 263 -15.81 -1.46 9.47
CA LYS A 263 -15.05 -2.14 10.52
C LYS A 263 -14.41 -1.09 11.40
N THR A 264 -14.64 -1.20 12.71
CA THR A 264 -14.16 -0.22 13.69
C THR A 264 -13.26 -0.91 14.69
N MET A 265 -12.16 -0.25 15.04
CA MET A 265 -11.24 -0.72 16.07
C MET A 265 -10.59 0.45 16.81
N ASN A 266 -9.95 0.15 17.93
CA ASN A 266 -9.11 1.10 18.63
C ASN A 266 -7.65 0.81 18.30
N ALA A 267 -6.87 1.86 18.04
CA ALA A 267 -5.44 1.79 17.84
C ALA A 267 -4.76 2.80 18.76
N THR A 268 -3.57 2.46 19.26
CA THR A 268 -2.76 3.39 20.04
C THR A 268 -1.64 3.94 19.17
N VAL A 269 -1.49 5.26 19.15
CA VAL A 269 -0.40 5.97 18.48
C VAL A 269 0.62 6.37 19.53
N THR A 270 1.86 5.92 19.37
CA THR A 270 2.97 6.16 20.33
C THR A 270 4.14 6.93 19.73
N ASP A 271 4.26 6.94 18.40
CA ASP A 271 5.38 7.50 17.64
C ASP A 271 4.90 8.54 16.62
N HIS A 272 3.73 9.13 16.84
CA HIS A 272 3.05 10.06 15.93
C HIS A 272 2.68 9.48 14.56
N VAL A 273 2.82 8.16 14.37
CA VAL A 273 2.50 7.45 13.14
C VAL A 273 1.37 6.45 13.39
N LEU A 274 0.45 6.34 12.44
CA LEU A 274 -0.55 5.28 12.40
C LEU A 274 -0.49 4.58 11.06
N GLU A 275 -0.28 3.27 11.08
CA GLU A 275 -0.21 2.44 9.88
C GLU A 275 -1.41 1.50 9.81
N ILE A 276 -1.99 1.40 8.61
CA ILE A 276 -3.05 0.47 8.25
C ILE A 276 -2.58 -0.26 7.00
N ARG A 277 -2.46 -1.58 7.07
CA ARG A 277 -1.97 -2.40 5.98
C ARG A 277 -3.02 -3.43 5.57
N LEU A 278 -3.39 -3.40 4.30
CA LEU A 278 -4.23 -4.39 3.64
C LEU A 278 -3.29 -5.29 2.83
N TYR A 279 -3.31 -6.58 3.12
CA TYR A 279 -2.35 -7.53 2.58
C TYR A 279 -3.04 -8.75 1.97
N TRP A 280 -2.75 -9.03 0.71
CA TRP A 280 -3.18 -10.25 0.05
C TRP A 280 -2.07 -11.30 0.06
N ALA A 281 -2.31 -12.42 0.72
CA ALA A 281 -1.32 -13.50 0.83
C ALA A 281 -1.17 -14.36 -0.44
N GLY A 282 -2.14 -14.28 -1.36
CA GLY A 282 -2.25 -15.21 -2.50
C GLY A 282 -3.09 -16.42 -2.17
#